data_AF-A0A3D0Y7C0-F1
#
_entry.id   AF-A0A3D0Y7C0-F1
#
_cell.length_a   1.000
_cell.length_b   1.000
_cell.length_c   1.000
_cell.angle_alpha   90.00
_cell.angle_beta   90.00
_cell.angle_gamma   90.00
#
_symmetry.space_group_name_H-M   'P 1'
#
loop_
_entity.id
_entity.type
_entity.pdbx_description
1 polymer ?
#
loop_
_entity_poly.entity_id
_entity_poly.type
_entity_poly.pdbx_seq_one_letter_code
_entity_poly.pdbx_strand_id
1 'polypeptide(L)' 'MILTENMARWRYIFKLYAYCIMDNHVHLLLEVGDTPLTKIMQGIQQVYTQWYNRKNTRTGHVF' A
#
# COMPACT_ATOMS: atom_id res chain seq x y z
N MET A 1 -12.50 1.19 20.40
CA MET A 1 -12.64 -0.17 19.86
C MET A 1 -11.69 -0.28 18.68
N ILE A 2 -10.55 -0.94 18.88
CA ILE A 2 -9.54 -1.17 17.84
C ILE A 2 -10.14 -2.21 16.90
N LEU A 3 -10.43 -1.84 15.66
CA LEU A 3 -10.90 -2.79 14.65
C LEU A 3 -9.72 -3.62 14.15
N THR A 4 -9.33 -4.62 14.93
CA THR A 4 -8.76 -5.85 14.37
C THR A 4 -9.90 -6.59 13.69
N GLU A 5 -9.83 -6.81 12.38
CA GLU A 5 -10.38 -8.00 11.67
C GLU A 5 -10.67 -7.69 10.19
N ASN A 6 -9.69 -8.02 9.33
CA ASN A 6 -9.82 -8.69 8.03
C ASN A 6 -8.62 -8.34 7.13
N MET A 7 -7.46 -8.96 7.42
CA MET A 7 -6.23 -8.83 6.62
C MET A 7 -6.02 -9.97 5.62
N ALA A 8 -7.06 -10.75 5.29
CA ALA A 8 -6.92 -11.94 4.45
C ALA A 8 -6.37 -11.68 3.03
N ARG A 9 -6.36 -10.42 2.56
CA ARG A 9 -5.89 -10.05 1.21
C ARG A 9 -4.54 -9.32 1.19
N TRP A 10 -3.98 -8.95 2.34
CA TRP A 10 -2.70 -8.24 2.41
C TRP A 10 -1.57 -9.21 2.74
N ARG A 11 -0.54 -9.25 1.88
CA ARG A 11 0.61 -10.15 2.02
C ARG A 11 1.45 -9.87 3.28
N TYR A 12 1.34 -8.68 3.86
CA TYR A 12 2.17 -8.20 4.94
C TYR A 12 1.34 -7.60 6.07
N ILE A 13 1.77 -7.84 7.30
CA ILE A 13 1.17 -7.26 8.51
C ILE A 13 1.86 -5.94 8.81
N PHE A 14 1.08 -4.85 8.85
CA PHE A 14 1.51 -3.52 9.26
C PHE A 14 0.29 -2.73 9.78
N LYS A 15 0.53 -1.72 10.62
CA LYS A 15 -0.54 -0.80 11.06
C LYS A 15 -0.38 0.52 10.33
N LEU A 16 -1.46 1.05 9.77
CA LEU A 16 -1.49 2.38 9.16
C LEU A 16 -2.23 3.32 10.11
N TYR A 17 -1.55 4.36 10.60
CA TYR A 17 -2.14 5.35 11.51
C TYR A 17 -2.74 6.54 10.78
N ALA A 18 -2.06 7.01 9.73
CA ALA A 18 -2.50 8.15 8.94
C ALA A 18 -1.99 8.07 7.51
N TYR A 19 -2.71 8.72 6.59
CA TYR A 19 -2.28 8.89 5.21
C TYR A 19 -2.70 10.27 4.69
N CYS A 20 -1.91 10.82 3.78
CA CYS A 20 -2.26 12.01 3.00
C CYS A 20 -1.93 11.74 1.54
N ILE A 21 -2.91 11.94 0.65
CA ILE A 21 -2.75 11.77 -0.80
C ILE A 21 -2.76 13.16 -1.43
N MET A 22 -1.73 13.45 -2.21
CA MET A 22 -1.59 14.65 -3.02
C MET A 22 -1.52 14.25 -4.50
N ASP A 23 -1.57 15.23 -5.39
CA ASP A 23 -1.57 14.99 -6.84
C ASP A 23 -0.27 14.33 -7.34
N ASN A 24 0.84 14.49 -6.63
CA ASN A 24 2.16 14.02 -7.03
C ASN A 24 2.81 12.98 -6.09
N HIS A 25 2.33 12.83 -4.85
CA HIS A 25 2.88 11.86 -3.89
C HIS A 25 1.91 11.53 -2.75
N VAL A 26 2.29 10.54 -1.95
CA VAL A 26 1.56 10.10 -0.77
C VAL A 26 2.47 10.13 0.46
N HIS A 27 1.93 10.58 1.60
CA HIS A 27 2.54 10.43 2.91
C HIS A 27 1.82 9.33 3.68
N LEU A 28 2.56 8.38 4.25
CA LEU A 28 2.04 7.30 5.06
C LEU A 28 2.72 7.31 6.42
N LEU A 29 1.92 7.35 7.50
CA LEU A 29 2.39 7.08 8.86
C LEU A 29 1.98 5.67 9.23
N LEU A 30 2.96 4.77 9.31
CA LEU A 30 2.72 3.35 9.55
C LEU A 30 3.71 2.77 10.58
N GLU A 31 3.28 1.76 11.31
CA GLU A 31 4.13 0.91 12.16
C GLU A 31 4.45 -0.39 11.43
N VAL A 32 5.74 -0.72 11.40
CA VAL A 32 6.25 -1.99 10.89
C VAL A 32 6.44 -2.97 12.06
N GLY A 33 6.04 -4.22 11.86
CA GLY A 33 6.40 -5.34 12.73
C GLY A 33 7.64 -6.06 12.18
N ASP A 34 7.58 -7.39 12.13
CA ASP A 34 8.67 -8.23 11.61
C ASP A 34 8.91 -8.08 10.10
N THR A 35 7.94 -7.50 9.37
CA THR A 35 8.09 -7.27 7.93
C THR A 35 8.83 -5.96 7.67
N PRO A 36 9.94 -5.98 6.91
CA PRO A 36 10.65 -4.76 6.55
C PRO A 36 9.76 -3.77 5.78
N LEU A 37 9.94 -2.47 6.06
CA LEU A 37 9.22 -1.38 5.38
C LEU A 37 9.28 -1.52 3.85
N THR A 38 10.43 -1.90 3.30
CA THR A 38 10.65 -2.06 1.85
C THR A 38 9.70 -3.09 1.23
N LYS A 39 9.40 -4.19 1.92
CA LYS A 39 8.47 -5.22 1.45
C LYS A 39 7.02 -4.74 1.50
N ILE A 40 6.65 -4.03 2.56
CA ILE A 40 5.33 -3.41 2.70
C ILE A 40 5.12 -2.40 1.56
N MET A 41 6.07 -1.49 1.36
CA MET A 41 6.01 -0.47 0.31
C MET A 41 6.02 -1.09 -1.10
N GLN A 42 6.77 -2.17 -1.32
CA GLN A 42 6.72 -2.92 -2.59
C GLN A 42 5.32 -3.46 -2.87
N GLY A 43 4.66 -4.06 -1.85
CA GLY A 43 3.30 -4.57 -1.98
C GLY A 43 2.29 -3.47 -2.30
N ILE A 44 2.35 -2.35 -1.57
CA ILE A 44 1.47 -1.18 -1.79
C ILE A 44 1.63 -0.65 -3.22
N GLN A 45 2.86 -0.41 -3.66
CA GLN A 45 3.15 0.11 -5.00
C GLN A 45 2.72 -0.86 -6.10
N GLN A 46 2.91 -2.17 -5.90
CA GLN A 46 2.53 -3.18 -6.87
C GLN A 46 1.00 -3.26 -7.04
N VAL A 47 0.25 -3.25 -5.94
CA VAL A 47 -1.23 -3.24 -5.98
C VAL A 47 -1.73 -1.99 -6.68
N TYR A 48 -1.17 -0.82 -6.37
CA TYR A 48 -1.54 0.44 -7.03
C TYR A 48 -1.20 0.41 -8.52
N THR A 49 0.01 -0.01 -8.89
CA THR A 49 0.45 -0.13 -10.28
C THR A 49 -0.49 -1.01 -11.09
N GLN A 50 -0.87 -2.18 -10.55
CA GLN A 50 -1.81 -3.07 -11.20
C GLN A 50 -3.19 -2.45 -11.37
N TRP A 51 -3.71 -1.79 -10.33
CA TRP A 51 -5.00 -1.11 -10.39
C TRP A 51 -4.99 0.03 -11.40
N TYR A 52 -3.96 0.88 -11.38
CA TYR A 52 -3.79 2.01 -12.28
C TYR A 52 -3.72 1.56 -13.75
N ASN A 53 -2.88 0.56 -14.02
CA ASN A 53 -2.72 0.00 -15.36
C ASN A 53 -4.02 -0.60 -15.88
N ARG A 54 -4.74 -1.39 -15.06
CA ARG A 54 -6.05 -1.97 -15.43
C ARG A 54 -7.09 -0.88 -15.69
N LYS A 55 -7.16 0.15 -14.84
CA LYS A 55 -8.11 1.25 -14.96
C LYS A 55 -7.89 2.08 -16.24
N ASN A 56 -6.63 2.25 -16.65
CA ASN A 56 -6.27 3.09 -17.78
C ASN A 56 -5.96 2.28 -19.06
N THR A 57 -6.17 0.95 -19.05
CA THR A 57 -5.79 0.05 -20.15
C THR A 57 -4.32 0.24 -20.58
N ARG A 58 -3.43 0.42 -19.59
CA ARG A 58 -1.99 0.58 -19.77
C ARG A 58 -1.23 -0.63 -19.22
N THR A 59 0.03 -0.75 -19.61
CA THR A 59 1.01 -1.67 -19.02
C THR A 59 2.31 -0.91 -18.73
N GLY A 60 3.13 -1.43 -17.82
CA GLY A 60 4.43 -0.84 -17.47
C GLY A 60 4.49 -0.22 -16.07
N HIS A 61 5.60 0.46 -15.81
CA HIS A 61 5.92 1.07 -14.52
C HIS A 61 5.12 2.36 -14.28
N VAL A 62 4.61 2.50 -13.06
CA VAL A 62 3.92 3.72 -12.58
C VAL A 62 4.77 4.45 -11.53
N PHE A 63 5.60 3.68 -10.82
CA PHE A 63 6.64 4.14 -9.89
C PHE A 63 7.98 3.49 -10.26
#